data_AF-A0A7C4FAW6-F1
#
_entry.id   AF-A0A7C4FAW6-F1
#
_cell.length_a   1.000
_cell.length_b   1.000
_cell.length_c   1.000
_cell.angle_alpha   90.00
_cell.angle_beta   90.00
_cell.angle_gamma   90.00
#
_symmetry.space_group_name_H-M   'P 1'
#
loop_
_entity.id
_entity.type
_entity.pdbx_description
1 polymer ?
#
loop_
_entity_poly.entity_id
_entity_poly.type
_entity_poly.pdbx_seq_one_letter_code
_entity_poly.pdbx_strand_id
1 'polypeptide(L)'
;RARALYLGEGIGRVFKELLEAVERSKLVVYRPSTQVFRFREAFEDFLAVLSYSPLLILNEDKAEALRERGLRVPQDLFMHGVKSLVVTLGPWGAELYKAPDAQPKRLRAPQVEAVDPVGAGDVFSATLIYKLLAGAGLEEAVEFAVKVASLSTRELGPRKTQVPKLVKAL
;
A
#
# COMPACT_ATOMS: atom_id res chain seq x y z
N ARG A 1 5.20 -5.56 22.27
CA ARG A 1 3.91 -5.12 21.67
C ARG A 1 4.13 -4.82 20.19
N ALA A 2 3.15 -5.04 19.30
CA ALA A 2 3.30 -4.77 17.86
C ALA A 2 3.51 -3.26 17.59
N ARG A 3 4.47 -2.93 16.70
CA ARG A 3 4.84 -1.55 16.29
C ARG A 3 4.07 -1.05 15.06
N ALA A 4 3.52 -1.96 14.26
CA ALA A 4 2.74 -1.65 13.06
C ALA A 4 1.56 -2.62 12.91
N LEU A 5 0.54 -2.19 12.17
CA LEU A 5 -0.62 -2.97 11.75
C LEU A 5 -0.69 -2.92 10.23
N TYR A 6 -0.72 -4.10 9.60
CA TYR A 6 -0.98 -4.23 8.17
C TYR A 6 -2.39 -4.73 7.95
N LEU A 7 -3.20 -3.92 7.29
CA LEU A 7 -4.55 -4.23 6.87
C LEU A 7 -4.47 -4.56 5.38
N GLY A 8 -4.47 -5.84 5.05
CA GLY A 8 -4.42 -6.29 3.66
C GLY A 8 -5.80 -6.27 2.99
N GLU A 9 -5.94 -7.10 1.96
CA GLU A 9 -7.23 -7.34 1.33
C GLU A 9 -8.12 -8.17 2.28
N GLY A 10 -9.19 -7.56 2.78
CA GLY A 10 -10.08 -8.17 3.77
C GLY A 10 -11.33 -7.34 4.01
N ILE A 11 -12.02 -7.61 5.13
CA ILE A 11 -13.32 -7.02 5.46
C ILE A 11 -13.12 -5.74 6.28
N GLY A 12 -13.58 -4.61 5.75
CA GLY A 12 -13.41 -3.29 6.38
C GLY A 12 -13.98 -3.20 7.79
N ARG A 13 -15.16 -3.78 8.05
CA ARG A 13 -15.75 -3.87 9.41
C ARG A 13 -14.80 -4.50 10.44
N VAL A 14 -14.15 -5.61 10.08
CA VAL A 14 -13.20 -6.29 10.98
C VAL A 14 -11.99 -5.39 11.25
N PHE A 15 -11.50 -4.68 10.24
CA PHE A 15 -10.40 -3.74 10.40
C PHE A 15 -10.78 -2.55 11.29
N LYS A 16 -12.01 -2.04 11.18
CA LYS A 16 -12.52 -0.98 12.05
C LYS A 16 -12.53 -1.42 13.52
N GLU A 17 -13.12 -2.58 13.83
CA GLU A 17 -13.15 -3.13 15.19
C GLU A 17 -11.73 -3.34 15.75
N LEU A 18 -10.81 -3.85 14.93
CA LEU A 18 -9.40 -3.98 15.30
C LEU A 18 -8.76 -2.62 15.62
N LEU A 19 -9.03 -1.60 14.80
CA LEU A 19 -8.46 -0.26 14.96
C LEU A 19 -9.02 0.48 16.18
N GLU A 20 -10.26 0.19 16.58
CA GLU A 20 -10.85 0.70 17.83
C GLU A 20 -10.15 0.13 19.06
N ALA A 21 -9.65 -1.11 18.97
CA ALA A 21 -8.99 -1.82 20.07
C ALA A 21 -7.47 -1.56 20.19
N VAL A 22 -6.86 -0.82 19.25
CA VAL A 22 -5.40 -0.61 19.20
C VAL A 22 -5.01 0.85 19.39
N GLU A 23 -3.82 1.07 19.98
CA GLU A 23 -3.27 2.42 20.16
C GLU A 23 -3.05 3.14 18.84
N ARG A 24 -3.52 4.40 18.79
CA ARG A 24 -3.42 5.29 17.62
C ARG A 24 -2.00 5.71 17.25
N SER A 25 -1.00 5.51 18.13
CA SER A 25 0.40 5.85 17.86
C SER A 25 1.11 4.87 16.91
N LYS A 26 0.48 3.73 16.61
CA LYS A 26 1.08 2.70 15.76
C LYS A 26 1.05 3.10 14.29
N LEU A 27 2.04 2.62 13.53
CA LEU A 27 1.99 2.68 12.08
C LEU A 27 0.84 1.79 11.58
N VAL A 28 -0.11 2.38 10.84
CA VAL A 28 -1.16 1.65 10.13
C VAL A 28 -0.86 1.68 8.65
N VAL A 29 -0.78 0.52 8.00
CA VAL A 29 -0.65 0.39 6.55
C VAL A 29 -1.89 -0.32 6.03
N TYR A 30 -2.57 0.24 5.05
CA TYR A 30 -3.80 -0.30 4.50
C TYR A 30 -3.70 -0.50 2.99
N ARG A 31 -4.01 -1.71 2.52
CA ARG A 31 -4.09 -2.07 1.10
C ARG A 31 -5.46 -2.72 0.84
N PRO A 32 -6.49 -1.93 0.48
CA PRO A 32 -7.84 -2.45 0.26
C PRO A 32 -7.91 -3.40 -0.95
N SER A 33 -8.89 -4.30 -0.94
CA SER A 33 -9.32 -5.03 -2.12
C SER A 33 -10.20 -4.16 -3.00
N THR A 34 -10.20 -4.35 -4.32
CA THR A 34 -11.08 -3.60 -5.23
C THR A 34 -12.57 -3.83 -4.92
N GLN A 35 -12.93 -4.97 -4.32
CA GLN A 35 -14.31 -5.28 -3.95
C GLN A 35 -14.91 -4.29 -2.95
N VAL A 36 -14.09 -3.63 -2.11
CA VAL A 36 -14.59 -2.67 -1.12
C VAL A 36 -15.23 -1.44 -1.78
N PHE A 37 -14.88 -1.15 -3.03
CA PHE A 37 -15.43 -0.02 -3.79
C PHE A 37 -16.75 -0.37 -4.49
N ARG A 38 -17.17 -1.64 -4.53
CA ARG A 38 -18.36 -2.04 -5.30
C ARG A 38 -19.65 -1.94 -4.50
N PHE A 39 -19.56 -2.11 -3.18
CA PHE A 39 -20.73 -2.16 -2.29
C PHE A 39 -20.77 -0.90 -1.41
N ARG A 40 -21.97 -0.41 -1.09
CA ARG A 40 -22.12 0.81 -0.28
C ARG A 40 -21.54 0.62 1.12
N GLU A 41 -21.96 -0.42 1.83
CA GLU A 41 -21.53 -0.70 3.21
C GLU A 41 -20.01 -0.93 3.29
N ALA A 42 -19.44 -1.72 2.37
CA ALA A 42 -18.00 -1.95 2.32
C ALA A 42 -17.20 -0.67 2.03
N PHE A 43 -17.78 0.26 1.26
CA PHE A 43 -17.18 1.55 0.98
C PHE A 43 -17.21 2.49 2.19
N GLU A 44 -18.31 2.49 2.94
CA GLU A 44 -18.41 3.22 4.21
C GLU A 44 -17.38 2.70 5.24
N ASP A 45 -17.23 1.38 5.35
CA ASP A 45 -16.20 0.76 6.18
C ASP A 45 -14.78 1.16 5.70
N PHE A 46 -14.54 1.20 4.38
CA PHE A 46 -13.28 1.68 3.81
C PHE A 46 -12.98 3.11 4.26
N LEU A 47 -13.94 4.04 4.14
CA LEU A 47 -13.78 5.42 4.59
C LEU A 47 -13.55 5.52 6.11
N ALA A 48 -14.23 4.67 6.89
CA ALA A 48 -14.01 4.62 8.33
C ALA A 48 -12.58 4.21 8.70
N VAL A 49 -11.98 3.25 7.98
CA VAL A 49 -10.57 2.86 8.16
C VAL A 49 -9.62 4.02 7.84
N LEU A 50 -9.92 4.85 6.83
CA LEU A 50 -9.07 6.02 6.49
C LEU A 50 -8.95 7.04 7.63
N SER A 51 -9.97 7.15 8.49
CA SER A 51 -9.96 8.07 9.65
C SER A 51 -8.91 7.72 10.72
N TYR A 52 -8.29 6.54 10.62
CA TYR A 52 -7.18 6.10 11.47
C TYR A 52 -5.80 6.44 10.91
N SER A 53 -5.74 7.37 9.94
CA SER A 53 -4.51 7.89 9.36
C SER A 53 -3.53 6.85 8.82
N PRO A 54 -4.00 5.93 7.95
CA PRO A 54 -3.13 4.92 7.37
C PRO A 54 -2.15 5.52 6.34
N LEU A 55 -1.04 4.82 6.15
CA LEU A 55 -0.33 4.78 4.88
C LEU A 55 -1.15 3.90 3.93
N LEU A 56 -1.85 4.51 2.98
CA LEU A 56 -2.74 3.82 2.04
C LEU A 56 -1.94 3.38 0.80
N ILE A 57 -2.15 2.13 0.36
CA ILE A 57 -1.52 1.56 -0.83
C ILE A 57 -2.61 1.18 -1.82
N LEU A 58 -2.59 1.80 -3.00
CA LEU A 58 -3.47 1.51 -4.13
C LEU A 58 -2.63 1.06 -5.34
N ASN A 59 -3.27 0.43 -6.32
CA ASN A 59 -2.76 0.38 -7.69
C ASN A 59 -3.60 1.31 -8.58
N GLU A 60 -3.26 1.40 -9.87
CA GLU A 60 -3.96 2.23 -10.85
C GLU A 60 -5.46 1.89 -10.91
N ASP A 61 -5.82 0.60 -10.99
CA ASP A 61 -7.23 0.17 -11.06
C ASP A 61 -8.04 0.60 -9.83
N LYS A 62 -7.45 0.51 -8.63
CA LYS A 62 -8.10 0.93 -7.39
C LYS A 62 -8.24 2.45 -7.31
N ALA A 63 -7.24 3.19 -7.80
CA ALA A 63 -7.35 4.64 -7.90
C ALA A 63 -8.45 5.04 -8.89
N GLU A 64 -8.60 4.32 -10.01
CA GLU A 64 -9.63 4.57 -11.00
C GLU A 64 -11.03 4.23 -10.47
N ALA A 65 -11.21 3.08 -9.82
CA ALA A 65 -12.47 2.72 -9.19
C ALA A 65 -12.95 3.75 -8.15
N LEU A 66 -12.03 4.43 -7.46
CA LEU A 66 -12.36 5.53 -6.56
C LEU A 66 -12.83 6.78 -7.32
N ARG A 67 -12.20 7.10 -8.47
CA ARG A 67 -12.64 8.19 -9.34
C ARG A 67 -14.02 7.94 -9.94
N GLU A 68 -14.30 6.71 -10.36
CA GLU A 68 -15.62 6.30 -10.84
C GLU A 68 -16.72 6.46 -9.77
N ARG A 69 -16.36 6.36 -8.48
CA ARG A 69 -17.24 6.68 -7.35
C ARG A 69 -17.36 8.18 -7.05
N GLY A 70 -16.70 9.03 -7.80
CA GLY A 70 -16.74 10.48 -7.66
C GLY A 70 -15.70 11.07 -6.71
N LEU A 71 -14.70 10.30 -6.26
CA LEU A 71 -13.61 10.83 -5.43
C LEU A 71 -12.50 11.42 -6.29
N ARG A 72 -12.00 12.58 -5.88
CA ARG A 72 -10.74 13.14 -6.36
C ARG A 72 -9.57 12.46 -5.66
N VAL A 73 -8.71 11.83 -6.44
CA VAL A 73 -7.50 11.15 -5.93
C VAL A 73 -6.28 12.01 -6.29
N PRO A 74 -5.48 12.47 -5.30
CA PRO A 74 -5.47 12.04 -3.90
C PRO A 74 -6.29 12.90 -2.91
N GLN A 75 -6.82 14.04 -3.32
CA GLN A 75 -7.32 15.10 -2.43
C GLN A 75 -8.36 14.60 -1.42
N ASP A 76 -9.39 13.90 -1.90
CA ASP A 76 -10.48 13.44 -1.05
C ASP A 76 -10.03 12.34 -0.08
N LEU A 77 -9.03 11.53 -0.47
CA LEU A 77 -8.45 10.51 0.42
C LEU A 77 -7.73 11.13 1.61
N PHE A 78 -6.99 12.21 1.39
CA PHE A 78 -6.37 12.99 2.48
C PHE A 78 -7.44 13.65 3.37
N MET A 79 -8.53 14.17 2.79
CA MET A 79 -9.65 14.72 3.59
C MET A 79 -10.34 13.64 4.45
N HIS A 80 -10.38 12.39 3.99
CA HIS A 80 -10.87 11.26 4.77
C HIS A 80 -9.87 10.72 5.80
N GLY A 81 -8.67 11.30 5.89
CA GLY A 81 -7.73 11.07 6.98
C GLY A 81 -6.45 10.35 6.60
N VAL A 82 -6.25 9.94 5.33
CA VAL A 82 -5.02 9.27 4.88
C VAL A 82 -3.78 10.07 5.25
N LYS A 83 -2.78 9.42 5.85
CA LYS A 83 -1.52 10.08 6.24
C LYS A 83 -0.59 10.24 5.04
N SER A 84 -0.53 9.24 4.17
CA SER A 84 0.24 9.24 2.94
C SER A 84 -0.36 8.21 2.00
N LEU A 85 -0.27 8.45 0.69
CA LEU A 85 -0.80 7.55 -0.33
C LEU A 85 0.34 7.09 -1.24
N VAL A 86 0.41 5.78 -1.47
CA VAL A 86 1.24 5.18 -2.52
C VAL A 86 0.33 4.58 -3.57
N VAL A 87 0.52 4.96 -4.83
CA VAL A 87 -0.12 4.32 -5.98
C VAL A 87 0.95 3.53 -6.73
N THR A 88 0.86 2.20 -6.72
CA THR A 88 1.76 1.31 -7.48
C THR A 88 1.33 1.24 -8.93
N LEU A 89 2.30 1.27 -9.85
CA LEU A 89 2.11 1.44 -11.29
C LEU A 89 2.73 0.28 -12.06
N GLY A 90 2.62 -0.93 -11.49
CA GLY A 90 3.20 -2.16 -12.03
C GLY A 90 4.69 -2.01 -12.39
N PRO A 91 5.10 -2.25 -13.65
CA PRO A 91 6.49 -2.19 -14.09
C PRO A 91 7.05 -0.76 -14.13
N TRP A 92 6.24 0.27 -13.87
CA TRP A 92 6.65 1.68 -13.91
C TRP A 92 7.00 2.24 -12.52
N GLY A 93 6.90 1.42 -11.47
CA GLY A 93 7.24 1.78 -10.10
C GLY A 93 6.04 2.26 -9.29
N ALA A 94 6.18 3.38 -8.60
CA ALA A 94 5.13 3.93 -7.75
C ALA A 94 5.14 5.47 -7.71
N GLU A 95 4.00 6.04 -7.38
CA GLU A 95 3.85 7.45 -7.01
C GLU A 95 3.55 7.57 -5.51
N LEU A 96 4.31 8.42 -4.83
CA LEU A 96 4.11 8.73 -3.42
C LEU A 96 3.55 10.15 -3.27
N TYR A 97 2.40 10.23 -2.64
CA TYR A 97 1.73 11.47 -2.26
C TYR A 97 1.82 11.66 -0.74
N LYS A 98 2.26 12.85 -0.30
CA LYS A 98 2.43 13.19 1.12
C LYS A 98 1.45 14.26 1.63
N ALA A 99 0.69 14.88 0.74
CA ALA A 99 -0.28 15.93 1.03
C ALA A 99 -1.32 16.01 -0.11
N PRO A 100 -2.53 16.58 0.11
CA PRO A 100 -3.60 16.65 -0.89
C PRO A 100 -3.19 17.34 -2.20
N ASP A 101 -2.40 18.42 -2.13
CA ASP A 101 -2.04 19.24 -3.30
C ASP A 101 -0.56 19.12 -3.69
N ALA A 102 0.17 18.17 -3.09
CA ALA A 102 1.57 17.94 -3.43
C ALA A 102 1.69 17.14 -4.73
N GLN A 103 2.62 17.56 -5.59
CA GLN A 103 3.05 16.74 -6.72
C GLN A 103 3.59 15.38 -6.21
N PRO A 104 3.21 14.26 -6.84
CA PRO A 104 3.71 12.97 -6.43
C PRO A 104 5.20 12.86 -6.65
N LYS A 105 5.89 12.23 -5.69
CA LYS A 105 7.25 11.75 -5.91
C LYS A 105 7.17 10.45 -6.71
N ARG A 106 7.69 10.46 -7.94
CA ARG A 106 7.78 9.27 -8.78
C ARG A 106 9.01 8.43 -8.43
N LEU A 107 8.80 7.18 -8.02
CA LEU A 107 9.86 6.21 -7.74
C LEU A 107 9.83 5.13 -8.81
N ARG A 108 10.89 5.05 -9.63
CA ARG A 108 10.93 4.18 -10.81
C ARG A 108 11.26 2.74 -10.42
N ALA A 109 10.59 1.79 -11.06
CA ALA A 109 10.97 0.39 -10.95
C ALA A 109 12.23 0.09 -11.79
N PRO A 110 13.11 -0.81 -11.32
CA PRO A 110 14.14 -1.38 -12.18
C PRO A 110 13.50 -2.20 -13.30
N GLN A 111 14.13 -2.20 -14.48
CA GLN A 111 13.75 -3.11 -15.55
C GLN A 111 14.16 -4.54 -15.18
N VAL A 112 13.20 -5.45 -15.27
CA VAL A 112 13.37 -6.88 -14.95
C VAL A 112 12.60 -7.71 -15.96
N GLU A 113 13.09 -8.92 -16.24
CA GLU A 113 12.33 -9.94 -16.97
C GLU A 113 11.33 -10.58 -16.02
N ALA A 114 10.09 -10.08 -16.03
CA ALA A 114 9.01 -10.60 -15.19
C ALA A 114 8.51 -11.94 -15.73
N VAL A 115 8.41 -12.93 -14.85
CA VAL A 115 7.84 -14.26 -15.11
C VAL A 115 6.42 -14.35 -14.56
N ASP A 116 6.19 -13.90 -13.33
CA ASP A 116 4.88 -13.94 -12.68
C ASP A 116 4.71 -12.74 -11.72
N PRO A 117 3.77 -11.80 -11.99
CA PRO A 117 3.55 -10.65 -11.12
C PRO A 117 2.74 -10.97 -9.85
N VAL A 118 2.21 -12.19 -9.71
CA VAL A 118 1.33 -12.56 -8.59
C VAL A 118 2.06 -12.40 -7.25
N GLY A 119 1.47 -11.61 -6.36
CA GLY A 119 1.99 -11.34 -5.01
C GLY A 119 3.07 -10.26 -4.93
N ALA A 120 3.50 -9.67 -6.05
CA ALA A 120 4.42 -8.53 -6.03
C ALA A 120 3.90 -7.36 -5.17
N GLY A 121 2.58 -7.19 -5.15
CA GLY A 121 1.92 -6.22 -4.28
C GLY A 121 2.03 -6.51 -2.78
N ASP A 122 2.01 -7.78 -2.38
CA ASP A 122 2.22 -8.18 -0.98
C ASP A 122 3.69 -8.04 -0.61
N VAL A 123 4.61 -8.40 -1.51
CA VAL A 123 6.05 -8.16 -1.36
C VAL A 123 6.32 -6.67 -1.17
N PHE A 124 5.70 -5.81 -1.98
CA PHE A 124 5.78 -4.36 -1.84
C PHE A 124 5.34 -3.91 -0.45
N SER A 125 4.13 -4.28 0.01
CA SER A 125 3.64 -3.90 1.33
C SER A 125 4.55 -4.37 2.46
N ALA A 126 5.00 -5.63 2.41
CA ALA A 126 5.83 -6.23 3.44
C ALA A 126 7.20 -5.56 3.55
N THR A 127 7.84 -5.27 2.40
CA THR A 127 9.18 -4.66 2.35
C THR A 127 9.16 -3.17 2.69
N LEU A 128 8.08 -2.47 2.35
CA LEU A 128 7.80 -1.10 2.81
C LEU A 128 7.70 -1.04 4.34
N ILE A 129 6.86 -1.89 4.94
CA ILE A 129 6.71 -1.97 6.40
C ILE A 129 8.04 -2.34 7.05
N TYR A 130 8.77 -3.30 6.50
CA TYR A 130 10.08 -3.72 6.99
C TYR A 130 11.05 -2.54 7.08
N LYS A 131 11.21 -1.74 6.00
CA LYS A 131 12.11 -0.59 6.00
C LYS A 131 11.66 0.52 6.95
N LEU A 132 10.35 0.81 7.00
CA LEU A 132 9.81 1.79 7.96
C LEU A 132 10.07 1.36 9.41
N LEU A 133 9.92 0.08 9.74
CA LEU A 133 10.22 -0.44 11.08
C LEU A 133 11.71 -0.41 11.42
N ALA A 134 12.58 -0.44 10.41
CA ALA A 134 14.02 -0.24 10.54
C ALA A 134 14.43 1.24 10.68
N GLY A 135 13.47 2.18 10.63
CA GLY A 135 13.72 3.61 10.83
C GLY A 135 14.00 4.40 9.55
N ALA A 136 13.87 3.78 8.38
CA ALA A 136 14.03 4.45 7.10
C ALA A 136 12.95 5.53 6.88
N GLY A 137 13.30 6.55 6.09
CA GLY A 137 12.33 7.54 5.63
C GLY A 137 11.29 6.93 4.67
N LEU A 138 10.12 7.55 4.54
CA LEU A 138 9.04 7.02 3.70
C LEU A 138 9.44 6.88 2.23
N GLU A 139 10.13 7.87 1.66
CA GLU A 139 10.60 7.80 0.27
C GLU A 139 11.57 6.64 0.04
N GLU A 140 12.58 6.49 0.91
CA GLU A 140 13.55 5.39 0.88
C GLU A 140 12.84 4.03 1.01
N ALA A 141 11.88 3.94 1.92
CA ALA A 141 11.14 2.70 2.15
C ALA A 141 10.27 2.31 0.93
N VAL A 142 9.65 3.28 0.25
CA VAL A 142 8.88 3.03 -0.99
C VAL A 142 9.84 2.65 -2.13
N GLU A 143 10.98 3.32 -2.28
CA GLU A 143 11.99 2.99 -3.31
C GLU A 143 12.49 1.56 -3.15
N PHE A 144 12.83 1.18 -1.92
CA PHE A 144 13.22 -0.19 -1.59
C PHE A 144 12.12 -1.20 -1.89
N ALA A 145 10.88 -0.88 -1.50
CA ALA A 145 9.73 -1.75 -1.75
C ALA A 145 9.46 -1.96 -3.24
N VAL A 146 9.56 -0.90 -4.06
CA VAL A 146 9.50 -1.00 -5.52
C VAL A 146 10.57 -1.97 -6.02
N LYS A 147 11.82 -1.80 -5.59
CA LYS A 147 12.95 -2.62 -6.04
C LYS A 147 12.76 -4.11 -5.70
N VAL A 148 12.39 -4.43 -4.46
CA VAL A 148 12.19 -5.83 -4.05
C VAL A 148 10.96 -6.44 -4.73
N ALA A 149 9.87 -5.68 -4.87
CA ALA A 149 8.68 -6.14 -5.58
C ALA A 149 8.99 -6.45 -7.05
N SER A 150 9.74 -5.59 -7.75
CA SER A 150 10.17 -5.86 -9.12
C SER A 150 11.01 -7.14 -9.20
N LEU A 151 11.96 -7.36 -8.29
CA LEU A 151 12.77 -8.58 -8.32
C LEU A 151 11.96 -9.84 -8.01
N SER A 152 10.90 -9.73 -7.22
CA SER A 152 10.01 -10.87 -6.89
C SER A 152 9.27 -11.42 -8.09
N THR A 153 9.01 -10.59 -9.11
CA THR A 153 8.25 -11.04 -10.29
C THR A 153 9.04 -12.00 -11.19
N ARG A 154 10.34 -12.18 -10.93
CA ARG A 154 11.24 -13.05 -11.71
C ARG A 154 11.08 -14.54 -11.35
N GLU A 155 10.32 -14.86 -10.32
CA GLU A 155 10.06 -16.23 -9.88
C GLU A 155 8.57 -16.56 -10.00
N LEU A 156 8.25 -17.85 -10.15
CA LEU A 156 6.89 -18.31 -10.37
C LEU A 156 6.11 -18.42 -9.05
N GLY A 157 5.09 -17.58 -8.89
CA GLY A 157 4.21 -17.50 -7.74
C GLY A 157 4.84 -16.91 -6.46
N PRO A 158 4.00 -16.43 -5.54
CA PRO A 158 4.46 -15.70 -4.35
C PRO A 158 5.20 -16.58 -3.33
N ARG A 159 4.98 -17.89 -3.36
CA ARG A 159 5.53 -18.85 -2.37
C ARG A 159 6.93 -19.35 -2.71
N LYS A 160 7.37 -19.25 -3.97
CA LYS A 160 8.72 -19.63 -4.37
C LYS A 160 9.73 -18.50 -4.14
N THR A 161 9.25 -17.25 -4.25
CA THR A 161 10.04 -16.05 -4.02
C THR A 161 10.68 -16.05 -2.63
N GLN A 162 12.01 -16.03 -2.59
CA GLN A 162 12.77 -15.92 -1.35
C GLN A 162 13.00 -14.45 -0.97
N VAL A 163 11.93 -13.76 -0.54
CA VAL A 163 11.97 -12.33 -0.16
C VAL A 163 13.13 -11.99 0.79
N PRO A 164 13.44 -12.79 1.85
CA PRO A 164 14.57 -12.48 2.72
C PRO A 164 15.93 -12.47 2.01
N LYS A 165 16.12 -13.28 0.95
CA LYS A 165 17.35 -13.25 0.15
C LYS A 165 17.44 -11.98 -0.69
N LEU A 166 16.33 -11.58 -1.32
CA LEU A 166 16.25 -10.33 -2.07
C LEU A 166 16.54 -9.11 -1.18
N VAL A 167 15.96 -9.08 0.03
CA VAL A 167 16.19 -8.02 1.01
C VAL A 167 17.66 -7.94 1.45
N LYS A 168 18.35 -9.07 1.64
CA LYS A 168 19.77 -9.08 2.03
C LYS A 168 20.72 -8.65 0.91
N ALA A 169 20.30 -8.77 -0.34
CA ALA A 169 21.11 -8.40 -1.49
C ALA A 169 21.09 -6.88 -1.78
N LEU A 170 20.32 -6.10 -1.01
CA LEU A 170 20.01 -4.69 -1.23
C LEU A 170 20.23 -3.84 0.02
#